data_AF-A0A7U9T0X7-F1
#
_entry.id   AF-A0A7U9T0X7-F1
#
_cell.length_a   1.000
_cell.length_b   1.000
_cell.length_c   1.000
_cell.angle_alpha   90.00
_cell.angle_beta   90.00
_cell.angle_gamma   90.00
#
_symmetry.space_group_name_H-M   'P 1'
#
loop_
_entity.id
_entity.type
_entity.pdbx_description
1 polymer ?
#
loop_
_entity_poly.entity_id
_entity_poly.type
_entity_poly.pdbx_seq_one_letter_code
_entity_poly.pdbx_strand_id
1 'polypeptide(L)'
;MEREEYKSVRDRALEEQKQYFRENAEPRRFAMIKKIFLWFLLIYLLVHFVLSVWIMILQGSVTAFAVGVDIVKMLFQMFLLGLVLNHMGIWRQNFLLYVMAAYDFAALLRNSKAMEELAEYLSCLSVASGMAYRALMWMEVIYPLILLVMALWLTVPRRNRELSEEISAMFQESVKDLTR
;
A
#
# COMPACT_ATOMS: atom_id res chain seq x y z
N MET A 1 -17.40 -8.50 -30.04
CA MET A 1 -16.44 -9.50 -29.55
C MET A 1 -17.18 -10.62 -28.88
N GLU A 2 -17.17 -11.80 -29.49
CA GLU A 2 -17.65 -13.01 -28.83
C GLU A 2 -16.71 -13.37 -27.66
N ARG A 3 -17.23 -14.08 -26.65
CA ARG A 3 -16.50 -14.38 -25.40
C ARG A 3 -15.17 -15.11 -25.63
N GLU A 4 -15.08 -15.88 -26.71
CA GLU A 4 -13.88 -16.63 -27.12
C GLU A 4 -12.84 -15.72 -27.80
N GLU A 5 -13.29 -14.76 -28.60
CA GLU A 5 -12.47 -13.75 -29.26
C GLU A 5 -11.86 -12.78 -28.23
N TYR A 6 -12.63 -12.37 -27.23
CA TYR A 6 -12.10 -11.57 -26.11
C TYR A 6 -11.03 -12.33 -25.32
N LYS A 7 -11.23 -13.64 -25.10
CA LYS A 7 -10.28 -14.47 -24.37
C LYS A 7 -8.97 -14.64 -25.14
N SER A 8 -9.03 -14.85 -26.46
CA SER A 8 -7.83 -15.03 -27.30
C SER A 8 -7.02 -13.74 -27.42
N VAL A 9 -7.67 -12.58 -27.58
CA VAL A 9 -6.99 -11.28 -27.63
C VAL A 9 -6.34 -10.96 -26.27
N ARG A 10 -7.03 -11.23 -25.16
CA ARG A 10 -6.48 -11.05 -23.82
C ARG A 10 -5.27 -11.95 -23.57
N ASP A 11 -5.36 -13.22 -23.94
CA ASP A 11 -4.27 -14.17 -23.71
C ASP A 11 -3.04 -13.81 -24.55
N ARG A 12 -3.22 -13.31 -25.79
CA ARG A 12 -2.14 -12.77 -26.62
C ARG A 12 -1.48 -11.53 -26.01
N ALA A 13 -2.28 -10.57 -25.54
CA ALA A 13 -1.78 -9.39 -24.83
C ALA A 13 -0.97 -9.76 -23.57
N LEU A 14 -1.39 -10.80 -22.83
CA LEU A 14 -0.64 -11.29 -21.67
C LEU A 14 0.67 -11.98 -22.06
N GLU A 15 0.71 -12.68 -23.20
CA GLU A 15 1.93 -13.29 -23.72
C GLU A 15 2.94 -12.23 -24.17
N GLU A 16 2.49 -11.19 -24.88
CA GLU A 16 3.32 -10.05 -25.30
C GLU A 16 3.95 -9.34 -24.11
N GLN A 17 3.16 -9.06 -23.06
CA GLN A 17 3.68 -8.48 -21.81
C GLN A 17 4.73 -9.39 -21.14
N LYS A 18 4.47 -10.70 -21.09
CA LYS A 18 5.42 -11.67 -20.52
C LYS A 18 6.71 -11.73 -21.33
N GLN A 19 6.61 -11.70 -22.65
CA GLN A 19 7.77 -11.70 -23.54
C GLN A 19 8.60 -10.42 -23.36
N TYR A 20 7.95 -9.26 -23.34
CA TYR A 20 8.61 -7.99 -23.09
C TYR A 20 9.39 -7.97 -21.76
N PHE A 21 8.80 -8.48 -20.68
CA PHE A 21 9.50 -8.58 -19.39
C PHE A 21 10.61 -9.66 -19.35
N ARG A 22 10.58 -10.65 -20.25
CA ARG A 22 11.68 -11.62 -20.40
C ARG A 22 12.86 -10.99 -21.13
N GLU A 23 12.58 -10.19 -22.15
CA GLU A 23 13.59 -9.50 -22.96
C GLU A 23 14.19 -8.29 -22.22
N ASN A 24 13.41 -7.61 -21.39
CA ASN A 24 13.82 -6.41 -20.66
C ASN A 24 13.91 -6.65 -19.13
N ALA A 25 15.13 -6.80 -18.63
CA ALA A 25 15.37 -7.09 -17.22
C ALA A 25 15.04 -5.92 -16.27
N GLU A 26 15.24 -4.67 -16.70
CA GLU A 26 15.02 -3.48 -15.85
C GLU A 26 13.54 -3.20 -15.55
N PRO A 27 12.63 -3.11 -16.55
CA PRO A 27 11.20 -2.96 -16.30
C PRO A 27 10.62 -4.09 -15.43
N ARG A 28 11.11 -5.32 -15.65
CA ARG A 28 10.71 -6.49 -14.85
C ARG A 28 11.10 -6.34 -13.38
N ARG A 29 12.34 -5.93 -13.10
CA ARG A 29 12.80 -5.68 -11.73
C ARG A 29 12.00 -4.56 -11.07
N PHE A 30 11.74 -3.48 -11.78
CA PHE A 30 10.96 -2.35 -11.27
C PHE A 30 9.52 -2.76 -10.90
N ALA A 31 8.82 -3.48 -11.79
CA ALA A 31 7.48 -4.00 -11.52
C ALA A 31 7.46 -4.99 -10.35
N MET A 32 8.48 -5.86 -10.25
CA MET A 32 8.63 -6.81 -9.16
C MET A 32 8.83 -6.10 -7.81
N ILE A 33 9.67 -5.05 -7.74
CA ILE A 33 9.88 -4.27 -6.53
C ILE A 33 8.58 -3.60 -6.08
N LYS A 34 7.84 -2.95 -6.99
CA LYS A 34 6.51 -2.37 -6.66
C LYS A 34 5.55 -3.42 -6.09
N LYS A 35 5.51 -4.61 -6.70
CA LYS A 35 4.67 -5.72 -6.23
C LYS A 35 5.09 -6.22 -4.85
N ILE A 36 6.38 -6.43 -4.61
CA ILE A 36 6.91 -6.86 -3.31
C ILE A 36 6.56 -5.82 -2.25
N PHE A 37 6.73 -4.54 -2.58
CA PHE A 37 6.42 -3.44 -1.67
C PHE A 37 4.92 -3.38 -1.32
N LEU A 38 4.03 -3.58 -2.31
CA LEU A 38 2.59 -3.66 -2.06
C LEU A 38 2.23 -4.84 -1.14
N TRP A 39 2.84 -6.01 -1.35
CA TRP A 39 2.65 -7.17 -0.47
C TRP A 39 3.17 -6.92 0.95
N PHE A 40 4.33 -6.27 1.08
CA PHE A 40 4.87 -5.86 2.35
C PHE A 40 3.91 -4.91 3.10
N LEU A 41 3.41 -3.87 2.42
CA LEU A 41 2.41 -2.96 3.00
C LEU A 41 1.11 -3.66 3.37
N LEU A 42 0.68 -4.65 2.59
CA LEU A 42 -0.52 -5.43 2.90
C LEU A 42 -0.34 -6.22 4.21
N ILE A 43 0.77 -6.93 4.34
CA ILE A 43 1.09 -7.67 5.57
C ILE A 43 1.21 -6.71 6.75
N TYR A 44 1.85 -5.56 6.53
CA TYR A 44 2.01 -4.52 7.55
C TYR A 44 0.67 -4.01 8.07
N LEU A 45 -0.26 -3.66 7.18
CA LEU A 45 -1.60 -3.20 7.54
C LEU A 45 -2.41 -4.29 8.24
N LEU A 46 -2.25 -5.55 7.85
CA LEU A 46 -2.90 -6.67 8.51
C LEU A 46 -2.41 -6.84 9.95
N VAL A 47 -1.09 -6.77 10.17
CA VAL A 47 -0.50 -6.84 11.51
C VAL A 47 -0.99 -5.67 12.36
N HIS A 48 -0.99 -4.45 11.80
CA HIS A 48 -1.51 -3.26 12.47
C HIS A 48 -2.98 -3.44 12.88
N PHE A 49 -3.83 -3.96 11.98
CA PHE A 49 -5.24 -4.22 12.26
C PHE A 49 -5.42 -5.25 13.39
N VAL A 50 -4.68 -6.36 13.35
CA VAL A 50 -4.75 -7.40 14.40
C VAL A 50 -4.34 -6.83 15.76
N LEU A 51 -3.28 -6.02 15.81
CA LEU A 51 -2.82 -5.37 17.04
C LEU A 51 -3.84 -4.33 17.54
N SER A 52 -4.43 -3.52 16.65
CA SER A 52 -5.49 -2.56 17.01
C SER A 52 -6.67 -3.28 17.67
N VAL A 53 -7.20 -4.33 17.04
CA VAL A 53 -8.30 -5.12 17.60
C VAL A 53 -7.92 -5.76 18.94
N TRP A 54 -6.71 -6.31 19.05
CA TRP A 54 -6.23 -6.88 20.31
C TRP A 54 -6.17 -5.85 21.44
N ILE A 55 -5.68 -4.65 21.17
CA ILE A 55 -5.64 -3.55 22.15
C ILE A 55 -7.06 -3.14 22.57
N MET A 56 -7.99 -3.06 21.62
CA MET A 56 -9.39 -2.79 21.95
C MET A 56 -9.99 -3.87 22.86
N ILE A 57 -9.64 -5.16 22.64
CA ILE A 57 -10.09 -6.28 23.51
C ILE A 57 -9.59 -6.03 24.94
N LEU A 58 -8.31 -5.70 25.09
CA LEU A 58 -7.69 -5.45 26.40
C LEU A 58 -8.29 -4.24 27.12
N GLN A 59 -8.74 -3.22 26.37
CA GLN A 59 -9.41 -2.05 26.92
C GLN A 59 -10.89 -2.28 27.24
N GLY A 60 -11.45 -3.44 26.89
CA GLY A 60 -12.89 -3.69 26.99
C GLY A 60 -13.73 -2.78 26.08
N SER A 61 -13.13 -2.20 25.04
CA SER A 61 -13.75 -1.21 24.14
C SER A 61 -14.18 -1.80 22.79
N VAL A 62 -14.06 -3.12 22.61
CA VAL A 62 -14.45 -3.80 21.37
C VAL A 62 -15.95 -3.73 21.17
N THR A 63 -16.33 -3.10 20.07
CA THR A 63 -17.69 -3.15 19.56
C THR A 63 -17.66 -3.61 18.11
N ALA A 64 -18.72 -4.27 17.66
CA ALA A 64 -18.86 -4.68 16.25
C ALA A 64 -18.75 -3.47 15.30
N PHE A 65 -19.25 -2.30 15.73
CA PHE A 65 -19.12 -1.05 14.97
C PHE A 65 -17.66 -0.62 14.83
N ALA A 66 -16.90 -0.56 15.94
CA ALA A 66 -15.53 -0.08 15.90
C ALA A 66 -14.60 -1.02 15.11
N VAL A 67 -14.78 -2.33 15.23
CA VAL A 67 -14.07 -3.30 14.38
C VAL A 67 -14.47 -3.13 12.90
N GLY A 68 -15.75 -2.94 12.60
CA GLY A 68 -16.23 -2.70 11.25
C GLY A 68 -15.63 -1.44 10.60
N VAL A 69 -15.52 -0.34 11.37
CA VAL A 69 -14.86 0.89 10.93
C VAL A 69 -13.39 0.64 10.59
N ASP A 70 -12.66 -0.11 11.42
CA ASP A 70 -11.25 -0.40 11.17
C ASP A 70 -11.04 -1.32 9.96
N ILE A 71 -11.95 -2.27 9.71
CA ILE A 71 -11.95 -3.07 8.48
C ILE A 71 -12.14 -2.17 7.25
N VAL A 72 -13.13 -1.27 7.28
CA VAL A 72 -13.39 -0.37 6.15
C VAL A 72 -12.19 0.55 5.88
N LYS A 73 -11.58 1.12 6.93
CA LYS A 73 -10.36 1.91 6.80
C LYS A 73 -9.23 1.11 6.17
N MET A 74 -8.97 -0.11 6.65
CA MET A 74 -7.92 -0.98 6.12
C MET A 74 -8.17 -1.29 4.64
N LEU A 75 -9.39 -1.69 4.27
CA LEU A 75 -9.76 -1.98 2.89
C LEU A 75 -9.63 -0.76 1.98
N PHE A 76 -10.05 0.41 2.47
CA PHE A 76 -9.91 1.67 1.73
C PHE A 76 -8.44 2.04 1.51
N GLN A 77 -7.60 1.88 2.53
CA GLN A 77 -6.17 2.14 2.45
C GLN A 77 -5.47 1.15 1.49
N MET A 78 -5.84 -0.13 1.54
CA MET A 78 -5.39 -1.14 0.57
C MET A 78 -5.80 -0.80 -0.86
N PHE A 79 -7.05 -0.35 -1.06
CA PHE A 79 -7.54 0.07 -2.35
C PHE A 79 -6.72 1.26 -2.90
N LEU A 80 -6.50 2.29 -2.08
CA LEU A 80 -5.67 3.44 -2.47
C LEU A 80 -4.25 3.04 -2.80
N LEU A 81 -3.61 2.21 -1.97
CA LEU A 81 -2.26 1.69 -2.25
C LEU A 81 -2.21 0.89 -3.54
N GLY A 82 -3.22 0.05 -3.80
CA GLY A 82 -3.33 -0.72 -5.04
C GLY A 82 -3.48 0.17 -6.28
N LEU A 83 -4.21 1.28 -6.15
CA LEU A 83 -4.37 2.27 -7.22
C LEU A 83 -3.07 3.03 -7.48
N VAL A 84 -2.42 3.51 -6.42
CA VAL A 84 -1.22 4.35 -6.51
C VAL A 84 0.01 3.54 -6.91
N LEU A 85 0.21 2.36 -6.32
CA LEU A 85 1.34 1.47 -6.63
C LEU A 85 1.05 0.52 -7.79
N ASN A 86 0.00 0.79 -8.57
CA ASN A 86 -0.31 -0.02 -9.74
C ASN A 86 0.91 -0.05 -10.67
N HIS A 87 1.38 -1.26 -10.99
CA HIS A 87 2.46 -1.48 -11.94
C HIS A 87 2.14 -0.93 -13.35
N MET A 88 0.86 -0.80 -13.70
CA MET A 88 0.40 -0.18 -14.96
C MET A 88 0.23 1.35 -14.85
N GLY A 89 0.39 1.91 -13.64
CA GLY A 89 0.09 3.29 -13.31
C GLY A 89 1.15 4.30 -13.76
N ILE A 90 0.70 5.53 -13.97
CA ILE A 90 1.54 6.67 -14.33
C ILE A 90 2.31 7.11 -13.10
N TRP A 91 3.60 7.42 -13.24
CA TRP A 91 4.44 7.82 -12.10
C TRP A 91 3.88 9.01 -11.30
N ARG A 92 3.10 9.89 -11.94
CA ARG A 92 2.43 11.04 -11.30
C ARG A 92 1.44 10.62 -10.23
N GLN A 93 0.82 9.45 -10.33
CA GLN A 93 -0.08 8.95 -9.28
C GLN A 93 0.68 8.69 -7.98
N ASN A 94 1.97 8.37 -8.05
CA ASN A 94 2.82 8.18 -6.88
C ASN A 94 2.99 9.44 -6.04
N PHE A 95 2.65 10.63 -6.56
CA PHE A 95 2.60 11.85 -5.73
C PHE A 95 1.56 11.75 -4.60
N LEU A 96 0.52 10.95 -4.78
CA LEU A 96 -0.48 10.71 -3.74
C LEU A 96 0.13 10.03 -2.50
N LEU A 97 1.23 9.28 -2.63
CA LEU A 97 1.95 8.72 -1.48
C LEU A 97 2.50 9.81 -0.56
N TYR A 98 2.94 10.96 -1.12
CA TYR A 98 3.36 12.10 -0.29
C TYR A 98 2.20 12.69 0.50
N VAL A 99 1.03 12.81 -0.14
CA VAL A 99 -0.18 13.33 0.52
C VAL A 99 -0.62 12.39 1.64
N MET A 100 -0.59 11.08 1.39
CA MET A 100 -0.88 10.06 2.40
C MET A 100 0.10 10.13 3.57
N ALA A 101 1.41 10.12 3.29
CA ALA A 101 2.44 10.23 4.32
C ALA A 101 2.28 11.53 5.15
N ALA A 102 2.01 12.66 4.51
CA ALA A 102 1.80 13.94 5.20
C ALA A 102 0.54 13.93 6.07
N TYR A 103 -0.55 13.33 5.59
CA TYR A 103 -1.79 13.15 6.35
C TYR A 103 -1.54 12.29 7.60
N ASP A 104 -0.84 11.17 7.44
CA ASP A 104 -0.52 10.26 8.55
C ASP A 104 0.40 10.92 9.57
N PHE A 105 1.42 11.67 9.13
CA PHE A 105 2.24 12.50 10.04
C PHE A 105 1.42 13.55 10.79
N ALA A 106 0.49 14.22 10.12
CA ALA A 106 -0.38 15.20 10.76
C ALA A 106 -1.32 14.55 11.79
N ALA A 107 -1.84 13.35 11.50
CA ALA A 107 -2.66 12.58 12.42
C ALA A 107 -1.86 12.15 13.66
N LEU A 108 -0.63 11.65 13.48
CA LEU A 108 0.29 11.32 14.57
C LEU A 108 0.58 12.54 15.46
N LEU A 109 0.93 13.67 14.85
CA LEU A 109 1.23 14.89 15.61
C LEU A 109 0.04 15.34 16.44
N ARG A 110 -1.17 15.29 15.86
CA ARG A 110 -2.41 15.64 16.55
C ARG A 110 -2.72 14.70 17.71
N ASN A 111 -2.45 13.41 17.56
CA ASN A 111 -2.82 12.38 18.53
C ASN A 111 -1.69 12.03 19.52
N SER A 112 -0.48 12.56 19.32
CA SER A 112 0.74 12.18 20.04
C SER A 112 0.58 12.13 21.56
N LYS A 113 -0.02 13.16 22.16
CA LYS A 113 -0.29 13.22 23.61
C LYS A 113 -1.23 12.11 24.09
N ALA A 114 -2.34 11.90 23.38
CA ALA A 114 -3.32 10.87 23.74
C ALA A 114 -2.71 9.46 23.62
N MET A 115 -1.83 9.25 22.64
CA MET A 115 -1.11 7.99 22.49
C MET A 115 -0.12 7.78 23.63
N GLU A 116 0.62 8.81 24.04
CA GLU A 116 1.58 8.72 25.15
C GLU A 116 0.87 8.43 26.48
N GLU A 117 -0.22 9.14 26.79
CA GLU A 117 -1.05 8.90 27.97
C GLU A 117 -1.63 7.47 28.00
N LEU A 118 -2.10 6.98 26.85
CA LEU A 118 -2.65 5.63 26.73
C LEU A 118 -1.55 4.55 26.86
N ALA A 119 -0.34 4.82 26.36
CA ALA A 119 0.81 3.94 26.51
C ALA A 119 1.21 3.79 27.98
N GLU A 120 1.22 4.88 28.74
CA GLU A 120 1.48 4.86 30.18
C GLU A 120 0.42 4.07 30.94
N TYR A 121 -0.87 4.36 30.67
CA TYR A 121 -1.99 3.64 31.28
C TYR A 121 -1.91 2.12 31.04
N LEU A 122 -1.70 1.69 29.80
CA LEU A 122 -1.60 0.27 29.45
C LEU A 122 -0.35 -0.38 30.05
N SER A 123 0.75 0.37 30.21
CA SER A 123 1.96 -0.12 30.88
C SER A 123 1.74 -0.36 32.38
N CYS A 124 0.85 0.41 33.03
CA CYS A 124 0.45 0.17 34.41
C CYS A 124 -0.43 -1.08 34.57
N LEU A 125 -1.26 -1.40 33.58
CA LEU A 125 -2.12 -2.59 33.62
C LEU A 125 -1.33 -3.89 33.43
N SER A 126 -0.42 -3.92 32.45
CA SER A 126 0.56 -5.00 32.33
C SER A 126 1.73 -4.60 31.44
N VAL A 127 2.92 -5.14 31.75
CA VAL A 127 4.12 -4.93 30.93
C VAL A 127 3.89 -5.36 29.48
N ALA A 128 3.20 -6.48 29.26
CA ALA A 128 2.91 -7.00 27.92
C ALA A 128 1.98 -6.08 27.13
N SER A 129 0.93 -5.53 27.75
CA SER A 129 -0.01 -4.59 27.13
C SER A 129 0.68 -3.27 26.77
N GLY A 130 1.53 -2.74 27.67
CA GLY A 130 2.33 -1.55 27.40
C GLY A 130 3.32 -1.74 26.24
N MET A 131 4.01 -2.88 26.17
CA MET A 131 4.91 -3.21 25.07
C MET A 131 4.17 -3.34 23.73
N ALA A 132 3.03 -4.04 23.71
CA ALA A 132 2.22 -4.21 22.50
C ALA A 132 1.70 -2.86 21.97
N TYR A 133 1.26 -1.97 22.86
CA TYR A 133 0.81 -0.63 22.47
C TYR A 133 1.95 0.23 21.94
N ARG A 134 3.13 0.21 22.59
CA ARG A 134 4.32 0.91 22.09
C ARG A 134 4.75 0.39 20.72
N ALA A 135 4.64 -0.91 20.47
CA ALA A 135 4.89 -1.48 19.15
C ALA A 135 3.91 -0.93 18.10
N LEU A 136 2.62 -0.82 18.43
CA LEU A 136 1.63 -0.18 17.55
C LEU A 136 1.98 1.29 17.27
N MET A 137 2.36 2.07 18.29
CA MET A 137 2.78 3.47 18.09
C MET A 137 3.98 3.58 17.15
N TRP A 138 4.98 2.72 17.31
CA TRP A 138 6.12 2.67 16.40
C TRP A 138 5.69 2.29 14.98
N MET A 139 4.71 1.40 14.84
CA MET A 139 4.14 1.11 13.52
C MET A 139 3.47 2.34 12.91
N GLU A 140 2.67 3.08 13.67
CA GLU A 140 2.05 4.29 13.15
C GLU A 140 3.09 5.33 12.68
N VAL A 141 4.25 5.44 13.35
CA VAL A 141 5.36 6.32 12.93
C VAL A 141 6.13 5.79 11.72
N ILE A 142 6.38 4.48 11.68
CA ILE A 142 7.16 3.83 10.63
C ILE A 142 6.39 3.80 9.30
N TYR A 143 5.06 3.67 9.35
CA TYR A 143 4.22 3.61 8.17
C TYR A 143 4.36 4.82 7.21
N PRO A 144 4.19 6.09 7.65
CA PRO A 144 4.36 7.25 6.77
C PRO A 144 5.81 7.41 6.30
N LEU A 145 6.80 6.98 7.08
CA LEU A 145 8.20 6.95 6.63
C LEU A 145 8.39 5.97 5.47
N ILE A 146 7.82 4.77 5.56
CA ILE A 146 7.83 3.78 4.47
C ILE A 146 7.18 4.36 3.20
N LEU A 147 6.01 5.01 3.35
CA LEU A 147 5.34 5.66 2.23
C LEU A 147 6.21 6.76 1.60
N LEU A 148 6.86 7.59 2.42
CA LEU A 148 7.73 8.66 1.95
C LEU A 148 8.97 8.13 1.21
N VAL A 149 9.64 7.12 1.76
CA VAL A 149 10.80 6.48 1.12
C VAL A 149 10.41 5.90 -0.24
N MET A 150 9.24 5.25 -0.33
CA MET A 150 8.75 4.73 -1.60
C MET A 150 8.38 5.84 -2.59
N ALA A 151 7.73 6.90 -2.11
CA ALA A 151 7.38 8.05 -2.94
C ALA A 151 8.64 8.69 -3.55
N LEU A 152 9.69 8.87 -2.74
CA LEU A 152 10.99 9.38 -3.17
C LEU A 152 11.63 8.43 -4.20
N TRP A 153 11.66 7.14 -3.91
CA TRP A 153 12.21 6.15 -4.83
C TRP A 153 11.47 6.12 -6.18
N LEU A 154 10.14 6.28 -6.17
CA LEU A 154 9.32 6.25 -7.38
C LEU A 154 9.37 7.54 -8.21
N THR A 155 9.56 8.70 -7.58
CA THR A 155 9.40 10.00 -8.24
C THR A 155 10.70 10.78 -8.45
N VAL A 156 11.71 10.60 -7.60
CA VAL A 156 12.96 11.37 -7.69
C VAL A 156 13.86 10.87 -8.83
N PRO A 157 14.26 9.57 -8.88
CA PRO A 157 15.13 9.07 -9.94
C PRO A 157 14.43 9.17 -11.30
N ARG A 158 15.07 9.84 -12.26
CA ARG A 158 14.54 9.98 -13.62
C ARG A 158 14.30 8.62 -14.28
N ARG A 159 15.22 7.66 -14.08
CA ARG A 159 15.09 6.30 -14.62
C ARG A 159 13.81 5.60 -14.17
N ASN A 160 13.41 5.77 -12.90
CA ASN A 160 12.20 5.14 -12.37
C ASN A 160 10.91 5.76 -12.95
N ARG A 161 10.95 7.06 -13.27
CA ARG A 161 9.86 7.73 -13.99
C ARG A 161 9.74 7.22 -15.41
N GLU A 162 10.85 7.14 -16.15
CA GLU A 162 10.91 6.61 -17.51
C GLU A 162 10.44 5.15 -17.56
N LEU A 163 10.90 4.30 -16.64
CA LEU A 163 10.44 2.90 -16.54
C LEU A 163 8.94 2.80 -16.27
N SER A 164 8.37 3.69 -15.45
CA SER A 164 6.92 3.71 -15.21
C SER A 164 6.13 4.16 -16.45
N GLU A 165 6.67 5.10 -17.23
CA GLU A 165 6.05 5.53 -18.49
C GLU A 165 6.14 4.46 -19.57
N GLU A 166 7.30 3.80 -19.70
CA GLU A 166 7.54 2.69 -20.63
C GLU A 166 6.59 1.51 -20.36
N ILE A 167 6.48 1.11 -19.08
CA ILE A 167 5.54 0.06 -18.68
C ILE A 167 4.09 0.49 -18.96
N SER A 168 3.72 1.73 -18.62
CA SER A 168 2.36 2.22 -18.86
C SER A 168 2.01 2.28 -20.35
N ALA A 169 2.95 2.69 -21.21
CA ALA A 169 2.77 2.73 -22.66
C ALA A 169 2.54 1.33 -23.25
N MET A 170 3.35 0.35 -22.83
CA MET A 170 3.18 -1.06 -23.21
C MET A 170 1.77 -1.58 -22.85
N PHE A 171 1.31 -1.30 -21.63
CA PHE A 171 -0.04 -1.70 -21.20
C PHE A 171 -1.15 -0.99 -21.99
N GLN A 172 -0.99 0.30 -22.32
CA GLN A 172 -1.96 1.04 -23.12
C GLN A 172 -2.05 0.50 -24.55
N GLU A 173 -0.93 0.08 -25.13
CA GLU A 173 -0.89 -0.54 -26.45
C GLU A 173 -1.66 -1.87 -26.45
N SER A 174 -1.35 -2.76 -25.50
CA SER A 174 -2.09 -4.02 -25.34
C SER A 174 -3.60 -3.83 -25.13
N VAL A 175 -4.02 -2.75 -24.44
CA VAL A 175 -5.44 -2.44 -24.19
C VAL A 175 -6.14 -1.83 -25.41
N LYS A 176 -5.43 -1.08 -26.25
CA LYS A 176 -5.97 -0.58 -27.53
C LYS A 176 -6.32 -1.75 -28.46
N ASP A 177 -5.51 -2.79 -28.48
CA ASP A 177 -5.77 -3.99 -29.26
C ASP A 177 -6.97 -4.79 -28.74
N LEU A 178 -7.31 -4.65 -27.46
CA LEU A 178 -8.51 -5.22 -26.84
C LEU A 178 -9.80 -4.41 -27.10
N THR A 179 -9.71 -3.19 -27.61
CA THR A 179 -10.87 -2.28 -27.78
C THR A 179 -11.18 -1.92 -29.24
N ARG A 180 -10.33 -2.37 -30.18
CA ARG A 180 -10.61 -2.41 -31.62
C ARG A 180 -11.42 -3.66 -31.98
#